data_AF-A0AAU9VKM9-F1
#
_entry.id   AF-A0AAU9VKM9-F1
#
_cell.length_a   1.000
_cell.length_b   1.000
_cell.length_c   1.000
_cell.angle_alpha   90.00
_cell.angle_beta   90.00
_cell.angle_gamma   90.00
#
_symmetry.space_group_name_H-M   'P 1'
#
loop_
_entity.id
_entity.type
_entity.pdbx_description
1 polymer ?
#
loop_
_entity_poly.entity_id
_entity_poly.type
_entity_poly.pdbx_seq_one_letter_code
_entity_poly.pdbx_strand_id
1 'polypeptide(L)'
;GNRKWCSCGNCQEMPTENECICCQEMDCITEHGSFGPVCLLADVLRTALVGMHQVRNDRLEDYPSNDMRLAGYRQFTWWTYNRLGKGNRRVIPSCVVASIRRNYPDAAGNYTGIKRCRGQ
;
A
#
# COMPACT_ATOMS: atom_id res chain seq x y z
N GLY A 1 -1.10 -3.85 -22.37
CA GLY A 1 -0.56 -4.14 -21.04
C GLY A 1 -0.38 -5.63 -20.84
N ASN A 2 0.85 -6.07 -20.59
CA ASN A 2 1.20 -7.47 -20.36
C ASN A 2 1.07 -7.82 -18.87
N ARG A 3 -0.10 -8.35 -18.49
CA ARG A 3 -0.37 -8.87 -17.13
C ARG A 3 -0.09 -10.38 -17.01
N LYS A 4 0.77 -10.96 -17.85
CA LYS A 4 1.09 -12.41 -17.82
C LYS A 4 1.68 -12.88 -16.49
N TRP A 5 2.24 -11.98 -15.68
CA TRP A 5 2.76 -12.26 -14.34
C TRP A 5 1.69 -12.26 -13.24
N CYS A 6 0.45 -11.85 -13.55
CA CYS A 6 -0.66 -11.83 -12.61
C CYS A 6 -1.39 -13.18 -12.59
N SER A 7 -1.44 -13.84 -11.43
CA SER A 7 -2.26 -15.03 -11.22
C SER A 7 -3.62 -14.72 -10.58
N CYS A 8 -3.73 -13.64 -9.80
CA CYS A 8 -4.94 -13.34 -9.00
C CYS A 8 -6.03 -12.54 -9.73
N GLY A 9 -5.84 -12.18 -11.01
CA GLY A 9 -6.79 -11.37 -11.80
C GLY A 9 -6.89 -9.87 -11.46
N ASN A 10 -6.54 -9.47 -10.23
CA ASN A 10 -6.75 -8.11 -9.71
C ASN A 10 -5.56 -7.14 -9.87
N CYS A 11 -4.42 -7.57 -10.44
CA CYS A 11 -3.25 -6.70 -10.61
C CYS A 11 -3.38 -5.72 -11.79
N GLN A 12 -2.71 -4.58 -11.66
CA GLN A 12 -2.54 -3.54 -12.67
C GLN A 12 -1.05 -3.36 -13.04
N GLU A 13 -0.76 -2.78 -14.21
CA GLU A 13 0.62 -2.44 -14.56
C GLU A 13 1.13 -1.31 -13.67
N MET A 14 2.34 -1.47 -13.15
CA MET A 14 3.01 -0.49 -12.30
C MET A 14 4.08 0.27 -13.10
N PRO A 15 4.51 1.46 -12.65
CA PRO A 15 5.48 2.27 -13.40
C PRO A 15 6.82 1.57 -13.66
N THR A 16 7.21 0.61 -12.82
CA THR A 16 8.44 -0.18 -13.00
C THR A 16 8.16 -1.68 -12.96
N GLU A 17 8.95 -2.47 -13.70
CA GLU A 17 8.83 -3.94 -13.71
C GLU A 17 9.03 -4.56 -12.33
N ASN A 18 9.91 -3.99 -11.50
CA ASN A 18 10.15 -4.45 -10.13
C ASN A 18 8.93 -4.28 -9.22
N GLU A 19 7.97 -3.44 -9.60
CA GLU A 19 6.70 -3.24 -8.88
C GLU A 19 5.56 -4.08 -9.45
N CYS A 20 5.75 -4.68 -10.61
CA CYS A 20 4.80 -5.58 -11.28
C CYS A 20 4.84 -6.99 -10.65
N ILE A 21 4.53 -7.08 -9.36
CA ILE A 21 4.45 -8.36 -8.64
C ILE A 21 3.00 -8.70 -8.24
N CYS A 22 2.65 -9.98 -8.36
CA CYS A 22 1.35 -10.50 -7.95
C CYS A 22 1.40 -10.94 -6.47
N CYS A 23 0.24 -11.04 -5.82
CA CYS A 23 0.17 -11.60 -4.46
C CYS A 23 0.43 -13.11 -4.42
N GLN A 24 0.23 -13.80 -5.55
CA GLN A 24 0.48 -15.26 -5.71
C GLN A 24 -0.32 -16.16 -4.76
N GLU A 25 -1.34 -15.62 -4.10
CA GLU A 25 -2.29 -16.38 -3.28
C GLU A 25 -3.32 -17.12 -4.16
N MET A 26 -3.95 -18.16 -3.60
CA MET A 26 -5.05 -18.90 -4.27
C MET A 26 -6.23 -17.97 -4.57
N ASP A 27 -6.70 -17.28 -3.54
CA ASP A 27 -7.65 -16.17 -3.65
C ASP A 27 -6.90 -14.85 -3.47
N CYS A 28 -7.29 -13.80 -4.17
CA CYS A 28 -6.54 -12.55 -4.11
C CYS A 28 -6.47 -12.02 -2.68
N ILE A 29 -5.28 -11.64 -2.19
CA ILE A 29 -5.13 -11.13 -0.81
C ILE A 29 -6.02 -9.91 -0.50
N THR A 30 -6.48 -9.18 -1.52
CA THR A 30 -7.43 -8.07 -1.36
C THR A 30 -8.85 -8.51 -0.99
N GLU A 31 -9.17 -9.78 -1.18
CA GLU A 31 -10.46 -10.41 -0.85
C GLU A 31 -10.44 -11.03 0.56
N HIS A 32 -9.27 -11.12 1.18
CA HIS A 32 -9.13 -11.57 2.57
C HIS A 32 -9.93 -10.67 3.51
N GLY A 33 -10.71 -11.24 4.44
CA GLY A 33 -11.62 -10.49 5.32
C GLY A 33 -10.95 -9.38 6.15
N SER A 34 -9.68 -9.58 6.54
CA SER A 34 -8.91 -8.56 7.26
C SER A 34 -8.33 -7.46 6.37
N PHE A 35 -8.28 -7.62 5.04
CA PHE A 35 -7.64 -6.65 4.15
C PHE A 35 -8.33 -5.28 4.21
N GLY A 36 -9.66 -5.24 4.10
CA GLY A 36 -10.43 -4.01 4.18
C GLY A 36 -10.21 -3.27 5.51
N PRO A 37 -10.47 -3.91 6.66
CA PRO A 37 -10.24 -3.30 7.97
C PRO A 37 -8.80 -2.80 8.20
N VAL A 38 -7.79 -3.56 7.78
CA VAL A 38 -6.38 -3.22 8.05
C VAL A 38 -5.83 -2.18 7.08
N CYS A 39 -6.16 -2.29 5.79
CA CYS A 39 -5.47 -1.54 4.73
C CYS A 39 -6.32 -0.42 4.11
N LEU A 40 -7.65 -0.44 4.30
CA LEU A 40 -8.57 0.51 3.65
C LEU A 40 -9.39 1.33 4.63
N LEU A 41 -9.64 0.87 5.86
CA LEU A 41 -10.51 1.58 6.80
C LEU A 41 -9.83 2.86 7.34
N ALA A 42 -10.45 4.01 7.09
CA ALA A 42 -9.85 5.30 7.37
C ALA A 42 -9.42 5.46 8.84
N ASP A 43 -10.26 5.07 9.81
CA ASP A 43 -9.94 5.26 11.23
C ASP A 43 -8.76 4.39 11.70
N VAL A 44 -8.60 3.20 11.13
CA VAL A 44 -7.42 2.34 11.37
C VAL A 44 -6.16 2.97 10.75
N LEU A 45 -6.26 3.56 9.56
CA LEU A 45 -5.12 4.22 8.93
C LEU A 45 -4.73 5.53 9.64
N ARG A 46 -5.70 6.30 10.14
CA ARG A 46 -5.48 7.51 10.93
C ARG A 46 -4.71 7.21 12.22
N THR A 47 -5.17 6.20 12.97
CA THR A 47 -4.47 5.76 14.18
C THR A 47 -3.06 5.24 13.87
N ALA A 48 -2.87 4.58 12.73
CA ALA A 48 -1.54 4.17 12.26
C ALA A 48 -0.61 5.36 11.99
N LEU A 49 -1.10 6.42 11.32
CA LEU A 49 -0.31 7.62 11.03
C LEU A 49 0.20 8.29 12.30
N VAL A 50 -0.67 8.41 13.30
CA VAL A 50 -0.33 8.93 14.64
C VAL A 50 0.74 8.06 15.28
N GLY A 51 0.54 6.75 15.34
CA GLY A 51 1.49 5.80 15.93
C GLY A 51 2.84 5.75 15.22
N MET A 52 2.90 6.09 13.93
CA MET A 52 4.14 6.16 13.16
C MET A 52 4.89 7.50 13.27
N HIS A 53 4.36 8.48 14.02
CA HIS A 53 4.87 9.85 14.08
C HIS A 53 5.04 10.52 12.71
N GLN A 54 4.26 10.11 11.71
CA GLN A 54 4.36 10.66 10.36
C GLN A 54 3.58 11.97 10.18
N VAL A 55 2.81 12.33 11.19
CA VAL A 55 1.89 13.45 11.13
C VAL A 55 2.09 14.32 12.38
N ARG A 56 2.13 15.63 12.16
CA ARG A 56 2.06 16.68 13.19
C ARG A 56 0.65 17.30 13.24
N ASN A 57 -0.32 16.65 12.61
CA ASN A 57 -1.65 17.24 12.43
C ASN A 57 -2.45 17.11 13.72
N ASP A 58 -2.95 18.24 14.23
CA ASP A 58 -3.70 18.31 15.50
C ASP A 58 -5.14 17.76 15.36
N ARG A 59 -5.58 17.42 14.14
CA ARG A 59 -6.94 16.95 13.82
C ARG A 59 -6.89 15.63 13.04
N LEU A 60 -7.64 14.64 13.53
CA LEU A 60 -7.68 13.29 12.95
C LEU A 60 -8.41 13.21 11.60
N GLU A 61 -9.20 14.22 11.25
CA GLU A 61 -10.07 14.18 10.07
C GLU A 61 -9.39 14.65 8.78
N ASP A 62 -8.34 15.46 8.88
CA ASP A 62 -7.76 16.23 7.78
C ASP A 62 -6.50 15.60 7.17
N TYR A 63 -6.46 14.27 7.04
CA TYR A 63 -5.31 13.62 6.40
C TYR A 63 -5.43 13.61 4.88
N PRO A 64 -4.43 14.15 4.15
CA PRO A 64 -4.38 14.05 2.70
C PRO A 64 -4.40 12.59 2.23
N SER A 65 -5.02 12.33 1.08
CA SER A 65 -5.07 10.97 0.48
C SER A 65 -3.68 10.33 0.34
N ASN A 66 -2.62 11.12 0.15
CA ASN A 66 -1.26 10.59 0.07
C ASN A 66 -0.79 9.95 1.39
N ASP A 67 -1.11 10.57 2.53
CA ASP A 67 -0.77 10.04 3.84
C ASP A 67 -1.59 8.78 4.13
N MET A 68 -2.87 8.77 3.74
CA MET A 68 -3.72 7.57 3.85
C MET A 68 -3.18 6.41 3.02
N ARG A 69 -2.73 6.66 1.78
CA ARG A 69 -2.06 5.63 0.96
C ARG A 69 -0.80 5.10 1.63
N LEU A 70 0.04 6.00 2.15
CA LEU A 70 1.27 5.62 2.85
C LEU A 70 0.97 4.74 4.07
N ALA A 71 -0.06 5.08 4.83
CA ALA A 71 -0.54 4.28 5.95
C ALA A 71 -1.01 2.90 5.50
N GLY A 72 -1.85 2.83 4.46
CA GLY A 72 -2.32 1.56 3.90
C GLY A 72 -1.19 0.65 3.43
N TYR A 73 -0.20 1.21 2.74
CA TYR A 73 0.98 0.46 2.30
C TYR A 73 1.79 -0.11 3.47
N ARG A 74 1.98 0.68 4.53
CA ARG A 74 2.73 0.23 5.72
C ARG A 74 1.95 -0.78 6.55
N GLN A 75 0.65 -0.58 6.71
CA GLN A 75 -0.22 -1.52 7.41
C GLN A 75 -0.23 -2.88 6.72
N PHE A 76 -0.38 -2.91 5.39
CA PHE A 76 -0.23 -4.16 4.63
C PHE A 76 1.13 -4.83 4.89
N THR A 77 2.21 -4.04 4.84
CA THR A 77 3.56 -4.56 5.02
C THR A 77 3.75 -5.17 6.41
N TRP A 78 3.22 -4.53 7.46
CA TRP A 78 3.28 -5.03 8.83
C TRP A 78 2.41 -6.25 9.06
N TRP A 79 1.19 -6.23 8.52
CA TRP A 79 0.26 -7.35 8.63
C TRP A 79 0.79 -8.61 7.94
N THR A 80 1.37 -8.48 6.75
CA THR A 80 1.83 -9.61 5.95
C THR A 80 3.24 -10.08 6.30
N TYR A 81 4.17 -9.14 6.58
CA TYR A 81 5.60 -9.45 6.73
C TYR A 81 6.14 -9.20 8.13
N ASN A 82 5.28 -8.88 9.10
CA ASN A 82 5.67 -8.42 10.43
C ASN A 82 6.56 -7.15 10.39
N ARG A 83 7.16 -6.79 11.53
CA ARG A 83 8.02 -5.62 11.63
C ARG A 83 9.33 -5.84 10.86
N LEU A 84 9.45 -5.17 9.72
CA LEU A 84 10.68 -5.13 8.94
C LEU A 84 11.72 -4.21 9.60
N GLY A 85 12.97 -4.66 9.67
CA GLY A 85 14.11 -3.85 10.15
C GLY A 85 14.42 -2.66 9.23
N LYS A 86 15.20 -1.69 9.74
CA LYS A 86 15.60 -0.49 8.99
C LYS A 86 16.30 -0.89 7.68
N GLY A 87 15.85 -0.32 6.56
CA GLY A 87 16.42 -0.58 5.23
C GLY A 87 15.81 -1.77 4.48
N ASN A 88 15.05 -2.65 5.14
CA ASN A 88 14.39 -3.78 4.50
C ASN A 88 13.03 -3.34 3.94
N ARG A 89 13.00 -2.89 2.69
CA ARG A 89 11.76 -2.55 1.98
C ARG A 89 11.26 -3.77 1.20
N ARG A 90 10.00 -4.11 1.39
CA ARG A 90 9.29 -5.09 0.54
C ARG A 90 8.48 -4.36 -0.52
N VAL A 91 8.48 -4.92 -1.72
CA VAL A 91 7.55 -4.49 -2.76
C VAL A 91 6.17 -5.04 -2.40
N ILE A 92 5.15 -4.19 -2.51
CA ILE A 92 3.76 -4.55 -2.23
C ILE A 92 3.13 -5.08 -3.53
N PRO A 93 2.33 -6.16 -3.48
CA PRO A 93 1.61 -6.67 -4.64
C PRO A 93 0.80 -5.59 -5.37
N SER A 94 0.82 -5.63 -6.69
CA SER A 94 0.11 -4.64 -7.52
C SER A 94 -1.40 -4.62 -7.25
N CYS A 95 -2.03 -5.78 -6.98
CA CYS A 95 -3.45 -5.84 -6.62
C CYS A 95 -3.75 -5.03 -5.34
N VAL A 96 -2.86 -5.11 -4.34
CA VAL A 96 -2.97 -4.36 -3.10
C VAL A 96 -2.79 -2.85 -3.36
N VAL A 97 -1.75 -2.49 -4.11
CA VAL A 97 -1.49 -1.08 -4.46
C VAL A 97 -2.68 -0.48 -5.22
N ALA A 98 -3.20 -1.20 -6.21
CA ALA A 98 -4.38 -0.80 -6.98
C ALA A 98 -5.62 -0.64 -6.10
N SER A 99 -5.83 -1.53 -5.13
CA SER A 99 -6.95 -1.43 -4.18
C SER A 99 -6.85 -0.19 -3.29
N ILE A 100 -5.67 0.05 -2.70
CA ILE A 100 -5.42 1.21 -1.84
C ILE A 100 -5.55 2.53 -2.62
N ARG A 101 -5.02 2.60 -3.85
CA ARG A 101 -5.13 3.80 -4.71
C ARG A 101 -6.57 4.09 -5.14
N ARG A 102 -7.40 3.07 -5.36
CA ARG A 102 -8.83 3.25 -5.65
C ARG A 102 -9.57 3.84 -4.45
N ASN A 103 -9.21 3.43 -3.24
CA ASN A 103 -9.84 3.91 -2.01
C ASN A 103 -9.38 5.33 -1.63
N TYR A 104 -8.11 5.65 -1.91
CA TYR A 104 -7.51 6.95 -1.64
C TYR A 104 -6.89 7.54 -2.92
N PRO A 105 -7.72 8.04 -3.85
CA PRO A 105 -7.26 8.49 -5.15
C PRO A 105 -6.38 9.74 -5.06
N ASP A 106 -5.48 9.88 -6.02
CA ASP A 106 -4.82 11.15 -6.32
C ASP A 106 -5.59 11.85 -7.44
N ALA A 107 -6.02 13.10 -7.22
CA ALA A 107 -6.80 13.84 -8.20
C ALA A 107 -6.08 14.02 -9.55
N ALA A 108 -4.74 14.06 -9.52
CA ALA A 108 -3.92 14.16 -10.73
C ALA A 108 -3.42 12.80 -11.24
N GLY A 109 -3.71 11.70 -10.52
CA GLY A 109 -3.22 10.35 -10.87
C GLY A 109 -1.71 10.17 -10.77
N ASN A 110 -1.00 11.12 -10.15
CA ASN A 110 0.46 11.16 -10.11
C ASN A 110 1.01 10.32 -8.95
N TYR A 111 1.13 9.01 -9.16
CA TYR A 111 1.69 8.12 -8.14
C TYR A 111 3.20 7.92 -8.32
N THR A 112 3.97 8.22 -7.27
CA THR A 112 5.39 7.84 -7.24
C THR A 112 5.56 6.38 -6.87
N GLY A 113 6.46 5.68 -7.57
CA GLY A 113 6.84 4.30 -7.25
C GLY A 113 7.75 4.17 -6.01
N ILE A 114 8.16 2.95 -5.71
CA ILE A 114 9.05 2.60 -4.62
C ILE A 114 10.40 3.31 -4.78
N LYS A 115 10.62 4.33 -3.95
CA LYS A 115 11.91 5.03 -3.90
C LYS A 115 12.94 4.09 -3.27
N ARG A 116 14.08 3.88 -3.95
CA ARG A 116 15.25 3.20 -3.36
C ARG A 116 15.71 3.95 -2.11
N CYS A 117 16.14 3.22 -1.06
CA CYS A 117 16.88 3.85 0.03
C CYS A 117 18.18 4.42 -0.56
N ARG A 118 18.41 5.73 -0.44
CA ARG A 118 19.71 6.33 -0.76
C ARG A 118 20.71 5.89 0.31
N GLY A 119 21.75 5.16 -0.09
CA GLY A 119 22.78 4.63 0.80
C GLY A 119 23.15 3.19 0.47
N GLN A 120 23.86 3.01 -0.65
CA GLN A 120 24.91 2.01 -0.80
C GLN A 120 26.19 2.81 -1.07
#